data_AF-A0A953WIS2-F1
#
_entry.id   AF-A0A953WIS2-F1
#
_cell.length_a   1.000
_cell.length_b   1.000
_cell.length_c   1.000
_cell.angle_alpha   90.00
_cell.angle_beta   90.00
_cell.angle_gamma   90.00
#
_symmetry.space_group_name_H-M   'P 1'
#
loop_
_entity.id
_entity.type
_entity.pdbx_description
1 polymer ?
#
loop_
_entity_poly.entity_id
_entity_poly.type
_entity_poly.pdbx_seq_one_letter_code
_entity_poly.pdbx_strand_id
1 'polypeptide(L)' 'MSELLTILVDADACPVKEEIYKVAFRHSVRVIVVANSYLRTPDHPLIERI' A
#
# COMPACT_ATOMS: atom_id res chain seq x y z
N MET A 1 -2.35 -20.63 10.75
CA MET A 1 -2.39 -19.55 9.77
C MET A 1 -1.97 -18.28 10.48
N SER A 2 -0.79 -17.73 10.20
CA SER A 2 -0.49 -16.37 10.63
C SER A 2 -1.47 -15.45 9.92
N GLU A 3 -2.10 -14.53 10.66
CA GLU A 3 -2.84 -13.44 10.03
C GLU A 3 -1.99 -12.83 8.91
N LEU A 4 -2.56 -12.76 7.70
CA LEU A 4 -1.86 -12.18 6.56
C LEU A 4 -1.66 -10.69 6.86
N LEU A 5 -0.44 -10.34 7.27
CA LEU A 5 -0.01 -8.97 7.51
C LEU A 5 -0.45 -8.10 6.32
N THR A 6 -1.16 -7.02 6.61
CA THR A 6 -1.64 -6.06 5.61
C THR A 6 -1.28 -4.67 6.09
N ILE A 7 -0.69 -3.87 5.19
CA ILE A 7 -0.33 -2.47 5.46
C ILE A 7 -1.50 -1.59 5.04
N LEU A 8 -2.02 -0.79 5.97
CA LEU A 8 -2.95 0.30 5.68
C LEU A 8 -2.14 1.59 5.67
N VAL A 9 -2.19 2.35 4.57
CA VAL A 9 -1.50 3.65 4.45
C VAL A 9 -2.50 4.76 4.17
N ASP A 10 -2.49 5.80 5.01
CA ASP A 10 -3.12 7.08 4.68
C ASP A 10 -2.29 7.75 3.59
N ALA A 11 -2.86 7.87 2.41
CA ALA A 11 -2.12 8.24 1.23
C ALA A 11 -2.16 9.73 0.89
N ASP A 12 -3.03 10.52 1.52
CA ASP A 12 -3.21 11.94 1.18
C ASP A 12 -1.99 12.78 1.61
N ALA A 13 -1.32 12.42 2.71
CA ALA A 13 -0.18 13.17 3.24
C ALA A 13 1.08 12.32 3.49
N CYS A 14 1.08 11.02 3.19
CA CYS A 14 2.23 10.16 3.48
C CYS A 14 3.43 10.44 2.54
N PRO A 15 4.59 10.89 3.06
CA PRO A 15 5.77 11.20 2.26
C PRO A 15 6.57 9.95 1.84
N VAL A 16 6.21 8.76 2.35
CA VAL A 16 6.98 7.51 2.21
C VAL A 16 6.20 6.39 1.51
N LYS A 17 5.20 6.72 0.69
CA LYS A 17 4.38 5.73 -0.04
C LYS A 17 5.22 4.81 -0.93
N GLU A 18 6.23 5.37 -1.60
CA GLU A 18 7.11 4.61 -2.49
C GLU A 18 7.97 3.60 -1.72
N GLU A 19 8.45 3.96 -0.54
CA GLU A 19 9.18 3.05 0.36
C GLU A 19 8.27 1.93 0.85
N ILE A 20 7.01 2.25 1.20
CA ILE A 20 6.01 1.25 1.59
C ILE A 20 5.82 0.23 0.47
N TYR A 21 5.65 0.67 -0.78
CA TYR A 21 5.50 -0.24 -1.92
C TYR A 21 6.74 -1.12 -2.11
N LYS A 22 7.94 -0.55 -2.06
CA LYS A 22 9.20 -1.31 -2.20
C LYS A 22 9.35 -2.40 -1.13
N VAL A 23 9.03 -2.08 0.12
CA VAL A 23 9.10 -3.03 1.23
C VAL A 23 8.00 -4.09 1.10
N ALA A 24 6.78 -3.68 0.78
CA ALA A 24 5.66 -4.58 0.57
C ALA A 24 5.94 -5.61 -0.53
N PHE A 25 6.52 -5.19 -1.65
CA PHE A 25 6.88 -6.08 -2.75
C PHE A 25 7.99 -7.07 -2.36
N ARG A 26 8.98 -6.63 -1.57
CA ARG A 26 10.05 -7.51 -1.07
C ARG A 26 9.54 -8.62 -0.16
N HIS A 27 8.52 -8.30 0.64
CA HIS A 27 7.99 -9.22 1.65
C HIS A 27 6.68 -9.90 1.22
N SER A 28 6.22 -9.66 -0.01
CA SER A 28 4.93 -10.15 -0.51
C SER A 28 3.75 -9.80 0.41
N VAL A 29 3.76 -8.58 0.94
CA VAL A 29 2.75 -8.04 1.86
C VAL A 29 1.76 -7.18 1.09
N ARG A 30 0.47 -7.32 1.37
CA ARG A 30 -0.59 -6.52 0.73
C ARG A 30 -0.60 -5.11 1.32
N VAL A 31 -0.85 -4.11 0.47
CA VAL A 31 -1.01 -2.71 0.85
C VAL A 31 -2.39 -2.22 0.41
N ILE A 32 -3.12 -1.63 1.36
CA ILE A 32 -4.35 -0.89 1.10
C ILE A 32 -4.02 0.60 1.24
N VAL A 33 -4.13 1.31 0.13
CA VAL A 33 -3.93 2.75 -0.01
C VAL A 33 -5.27 3.43 0.27
N VAL A 34 -5.40 4.06 1.43
CA VAL A 34 -6.61 4.78 1.83
C VAL A 34 -6.44 6.24 1.44
N ALA A 35 -7.33 6.75 0.59
CA ALA A 35 -7.21 8.13 0.08
C ALA A 35 -8.57 8.79 -0.07
N ASN A 36 -8.68 10.04 0.37
CA ASN A 36 -9.85 10.89 0.17
C ASN A 36 -9.84 11.61 -1.19
N SER A 37 -8.73 11.49 -1.93
CA SER A 37 -8.54 12.10 -3.24
C SER A 37 -8.00 11.09 -4.27
N TYR A 38 -8.16 11.40 -5.56
CA TYR A 38 -7.54 10.56 -6.59
C TYR A 38 -6.01 10.61 -6.47
N LEU A 39 -5.42 9.46 -6.19
CA LEU A 39 -3.98 9.25 -6.21
C LEU A 39 -3.63 8.20 -7.25
N ARG A 40 -2.52 8.44 -7.97
CA ARG A 40 -1.89 7.44 -8.82
C ARG A 40 -1.18 6.42 -7.95
N THR A 41 -1.51 5.15 -8.14
CA THR A 41 -0.86 4.01 -7.49
C THR A 41 -0.18 3.12 -8.53
N PRO A 42 0.83 2.32 -8.14
CA PRO A 42 1.38 1.29 -9.02
C PRO A 42 0.31 0.30 -9.48
N ASP A 43 0.40 -0.15 -10.72
CA ASP A 43 -0.39 -1.27 -11.23
C ASP A 43 0.26 -2.58 -10.78
N HIS A 44 -0.14 -3.08 -9.62
CA HIS A 44 0.46 -4.26 -9.00
C HIS A 44 -0.57 -5.02 -8.15
N PRO A 45 -0.61 -6.38 -8.19
CA PRO A 45 -1.63 -7.18 -7.50
C PRO A 45 -1.62 -7.07 -5.97
N LEU A 46 -0.51 -6.61 -5.38
CA LEU A 46 -0.40 -6.35 -3.93
C LEU A 46 -0.94 -4.97 -3.50
N ILE A 47 -1.29 -4.10 -4.45
CA ILE A 47 -1.76 -2.74 -4.17
C ILE A 47 -3.25 -2.66 -4.44
N GLU A 48 -4.01 -2.29 -3.43
CA GLU A 48 -5.42 -1.94 -3.54
C GLU A 48 -5.62 -0.51 -3.06
N ARG A 49 -6.59 0.21 -3.63
CA ARG A 49 -6.96 1.56 -3.22
C ARG A 49 -8.42 1.59 -2.78
N ILE A 50 -8.68 2.19 -1.63
CA ILE A 50 -10.02 2.40 -1.04
C ILE A 50 -10.23 3.89 -0.80
#